data_AF-A0A954Y437-F1
#
_entry.id   AF-A0A954Y437-F1
#
_cell.length_a   1.000
_cell.length_b   1.000
_cell.length_c   1.000
_cell.angle_alpha   90.00
_cell.angle_beta   90.00
_cell.angle_gamma   90.00
#
_symmetry.space_group_name_H-M   'P 1'
#
loop_
_entity.id
_entity.type
_entity.pdbx_description
1 polymer ?
#
loop_
_entity_poly.entity_id
_entity_poly.type
_entity_poly.pdbx_seq_one_letter_code
_entity_poly.pdbx_strand_id
1 'polypeptide(L)'
;MTRPLITLFLFHAVIGCGAVFAQDDIADVRDKTFRLEADRKLRYKLIGAAEPGEHPADGYKTLVVLPGGDGGADFTPFIKRVFKHSLTDDYLVIQLIAPRWNSKQEIVWPTKKSPTRGMKIPTEEFLKLAVQDVASRATLDRTRVFTLAWSSGGPAAYAASMSEDTPVTGTLAAMSVFDFKDLDLDRAKGQAYYLLHSEQDQVCP
;
A
#
# COMPACT_ATOMS: atom_id res chain seq x y z
N MET A 1 -0.81 24.05 -70.77
CA MET A 1 -0.25 23.15 -69.74
C MET A 1 -0.89 23.48 -68.41
N THR A 2 -1.87 22.68 -68.02
CA THR A 2 -2.74 22.83 -66.85
C THR A 2 -2.08 22.24 -65.61
N ARG A 3 -2.00 23.00 -64.52
CA ARG A 3 -1.50 22.54 -63.21
C ARG A 3 -2.64 21.87 -62.44
N PRO A 4 -2.44 20.72 -61.77
CA PRO A 4 -3.48 20.08 -60.99
C PRO A 4 -3.64 20.74 -59.61
N LEU A 5 -4.89 20.80 -59.16
CA LEU A 5 -5.34 21.18 -57.81
C LEU A 5 -4.85 20.11 -56.80
N ILE A 6 -4.21 20.54 -55.72
CA ILE A 6 -3.96 19.70 -54.54
C ILE A 6 -5.15 19.87 -53.59
N THR A 7 -5.97 18.83 -53.48
CA THR A 7 -7.06 18.74 -52.51
C THR A 7 -6.49 18.36 -51.15
N LEU A 8 -6.57 19.28 -50.19
CA LEU A 8 -6.20 19.09 -48.80
C LEU A 8 -7.31 18.30 -48.08
N PHE A 9 -7.05 17.05 -47.72
CA PHE A 9 -7.95 16.28 -46.85
C PHE A 9 -7.73 16.68 -45.39
N LEU A 10 -8.71 17.35 -44.79
CA LEU A 10 -8.80 17.51 -43.34
C LEU A 10 -9.22 16.17 -42.71
N PHE A 11 -8.29 15.50 -42.04
CA PHE A 11 -8.63 14.42 -41.11
C PHE A 11 -9.22 15.03 -39.83
N HIS A 12 -10.51 14.81 -39.61
CA HIS A 12 -11.13 15.00 -38.30
C HIS A 12 -10.70 13.84 -37.40
N ALA A 13 -9.78 14.11 -36.47
CA ALA A 13 -9.48 13.19 -35.38
C ALA A 13 -10.67 13.16 -34.43
N VAL A 14 -11.43 12.06 -34.44
CA VAL A 14 -12.41 11.74 -33.40
C VAL A 14 -11.63 11.36 -32.15
N ILE A 15 -11.47 12.32 -31.23
CA ILE A 15 -11.01 12.05 -29.86
C ILE A 15 -12.22 11.53 -29.08
N GLY A 16 -12.47 10.23 -29.21
CA GLY A 16 -13.59 9.55 -28.56
C GLY A 16 -13.15 8.72 -27.35
N CYS A 17 -13.24 9.32 -26.16
CA CYS A 17 -13.58 8.71 -24.87
C CYS A 17 -12.98 7.30 -24.56
N GLY A 18 -11.69 7.22 -24.22
CA GLY A 18 -11.04 5.99 -23.73
C GLY A 18 -10.98 5.83 -22.20
N ALA A 19 -11.68 6.66 -21.42
CA ALA A 19 -11.44 6.77 -19.97
C ALA A 19 -12.39 5.93 -19.08
N VAL A 20 -13.38 5.22 -19.63
CA VAL A 20 -14.45 4.59 -18.83
C VAL A 20 -14.22 3.10 -18.53
N PHE A 21 -13.33 2.40 -19.23
CA PHE A 21 -13.16 0.93 -19.10
C PHE A 21 -12.06 0.49 -18.11
N ALA A 22 -11.35 1.39 -17.45
CA ALA A 22 -10.11 1.05 -16.76
C ALA A 22 -10.27 0.36 -15.37
N GLN A 23 -11.49 0.16 -14.87
CA GLN A 23 -11.75 -0.37 -13.51
C GLN A 23 -12.94 -1.34 -13.40
N ASP A 24 -13.54 -1.77 -14.52
CA ASP A 24 -14.71 -2.68 -14.50
C ASP A 24 -14.39 -4.02 -13.81
N ASP A 25 -13.14 -4.47 -13.90
CA ASP A 25 -12.66 -5.70 -13.29
C ASP A 25 -12.67 -5.71 -11.76
N ILE A 26 -12.79 -4.55 -11.12
CA ILE A 26 -12.75 -4.36 -9.66
C ILE A 26 -13.93 -3.53 -9.13
N ALA A 27 -14.98 -3.34 -9.94
CA ALA A 27 -16.14 -2.53 -9.58
C ALA A 27 -16.91 -3.09 -8.37
N ASP A 28 -16.86 -4.41 -8.18
CA ASP A 28 -17.47 -5.17 -7.09
C ASP A 28 -16.64 -5.18 -5.80
N VAL A 29 -15.33 -4.90 -5.88
CA VAL A 29 -14.45 -4.85 -4.70
C VAL A 29 -14.75 -3.58 -3.92
N ARG A 30 -15.16 -3.72 -2.66
CA ARG A 30 -15.48 -2.57 -1.81
C ARG A 30 -14.25 -2.07 -1.07
N ASP A 31 -14.19 -0.75 -0.92
CA ASP A 31 -13.20 -0.09 -0.08
C ASP A 31 -13.81 1.08 0.69
N LYS A 32 -13.27 1.36 1.87
CA LYS A 32 -13.67 2.49 2.70
C LYS A 32 -12.45 3.17 3.31
N THR A 33 -12.42 4.50 3.23
CA THR A 33 -11.35 5.31 3.82
C THR A 33 -11.66 5.63 5.27
N PHE A 34 -10.69 5.41 6.16
CA PHE A 34 -10.74 5.74 7.57
C PHE A 34 -9.65 6.75 7.93
N ARG A 35 -9.86 7.43 9.06
CA ARG A 35 -8.89 8.33 9.69
C ARG A 35 -8.68 7.87 11.12
N LEU A 36 -7.42 7.79 11.55
CA LEU A 36 -7.13 7.47 12.95
C LEU A 36 -7.35 8.68 13.83
N GLU A 37 -7.83 8.45 15.04
CA GLU A 37 -8.07 9.51 16.03
C GLU A 37 -6.77 10.19 16.48
N ALA A 38 -5.67 9.43 16.51
CA ALA A 38 -4.36 9.89 16.94
C ALA A 38 -3.84 11.10 16.14
N ASP A 39 -4.07 11.15 14.82
CA ASP A 39 -3.81 12.34 14.01
C ASP A 39 -4.58 12.27 12.68
N ARG A 40 -5.22 13.39 12.29
CA ARG A 40 -6.04 13.49 11.06
C ARG A 40 -5.27 13.22 9.76
N LYS A 41 -3.93 13.31 9.78
CA LYS A 41 -3.06 12.98 8.64
C LYS A 41 -2.93 11.48 8.42
N LEU A 42 -3.18 10.67 9.45
CA LEU A 42 -3.10 9.21 9.37
C LEU A 42 -4.40 8.66 8.81
N ARG A 43 -4.32 8.16 7.58
CA ARG A 43 -5.47 7.68 6.81
C ARG A 43 -5.14 6.34 6.20
N TYR A 44 -6.10 5.44 6.19
CA TYR A 44 -5.97 4.16 5.52
C TYR A 44 -7.26 3.82 4.78
N LYS A 45 -7.17 2.91 3.82
CA LYS A 45 -8.32 2.28 3.18
C LYS A 45 -8.43 0.84 3.67
N LEU A 46 -9.62 0.44 4.07
CA LEU A 46 -9.97 -0.95 4.32
C LEU A 46 -10.62 -1.50 3.06
N ILE A 47 -10.06 -2.56 2.49
CA ILE A 47 -10.57 -3.27 1.32
C ILE A 47 -10.97 -4.69 1.76
N GLY A 48 -12.07 -5.19 1.21
CA GLY A 48 -12.58 -6.51 1.56
C GLY A 48 -13.42 -6.55 2.84
N ALA A 49 -13.83 -5.38 3.37
CA ALA A 49 -14.73 -5.32 4.52
C ALA A 49 -15.99 -6.15 4.20
N ALA A 50 -16.15 -7.26 4.91
CA ALA A 50 -17.24 -8.18 4.67
C ALA A 50 -18.60 -7.52 4.92
N GLU A 51 -19.60 -8.02 4.20
CA GLU A 51 -20.98 -7.85 4.62
C GLU A 51 -21.16 -8.44 6.02
N PRO A 52 -22.06 -7.88 6.86
CA PRO A 52 -22.36 -8.46 8.16
C PRO A 52 -22.81 -9.93 8.00
N GLY A 53 -22.09 -10.89 8.58
CA GLY A 53 -22.57 -12.27 8.74
C GLY A 53 -21.61 -13.40 8.34
N GLU A 54 -20.70 -13.19 7.39
CA GLU A 54 -19.71 -14.20 7.00
C GLU A 54 -18.30 -13.76 7.40
N HIS A 55 -17.83 -14.26 8.54
CA HIS A 55 -16.47 -14.03 9.04
C HIS A 55 -15.75 -15.39 9.18
N PRO A 56 -14.44 -15.45 8.85
CA PRO A 56 -13.65 -16.65 9.13
C PRO A 56 -13.67 -16.99 10.62
N ALA A 57 -13.75 -18.28 10.95
CA ALA A 57 -13.83 -18.75 12.34
C ALA A 57 -12.64 -18.26 13.20
N ASP A 58 -11.44 -18.24 12.61
CA ASP A 58 -10.20 -17.83 13.27
C ASP A 58 -9.92 -16.32 13.15
N GLY A 59 -10.83 -15.56 12.51
CA GLY A 59 -10.64 -14.15 12.16
C GLY A 59 -9.98 -13.93 10.81
N TYR A 60 -9.99 -12.69 10.35
CA TYR A 60 -9.39 -12.31 9.06
C TYR A 60 -7.87 -12.30 9.13
N LYS A 61 -7.25 -12.91 8.12
CA LYS A 61 -5.85 -12.65 7.79
C LYS A 61 -5.74 -11.20 7.35
N THR A 62 -4.65 -10.53 7.69
CA THR A 62 -4.49 -9.10 7.39
C THR A 62 -3.33 -8.89 6.44
N LEU A 63 -3.56 -8.16 5.36
CA LEU A 63 -2.51 -7.64 4.49
C LEU A 63 -2.44 -6.12 4.64
N VAL A 64 -1.38 -5.62 5.27
CA VAL A 64 -1.11 -4.18 5.35
C VAL A 64 -0.27 -3.77 4.15
N VAL A 65 -0.73 -2.79 3.40
CA VAL A 65 -0.11 -2.35 2.16
C VAL A 65 0.54 -0.98 2.38
N LEU A 66 1.83 -0.87 2.05
CA LEU A 66 2.58 0.38 2.02
C LEU A 66 2.97 0.72 0.58
N PRO A 67 2.20 1.58 -0.10
CA PRO A 67 2.50 1.90 -1.48
C PRO A 67 3.84 2.58 -1.71
N GLY A 68 4.51 2.20 -2.79
CA GLY A 68 5.63 2.95 -3.36
C GLY A 68 5.19 4.28 -3.98
N GLY A 69 6.08 4.93 -4.73
CA GLY A 69 5.81 6.26 -5.26
C GLY A 69 5.59 7.26 -4.13
N ASP A 70 4.52 8.05 -4.19
CA ASP A 70 4.15 9.04 -3.17
C ASP A 70 3.38 8.45 -1.97
N GLY A 71 3.10 7.14 -1.97
CA GLY A 71 2.33 6.48 -0.92
C GLY A 71 0.83 6.83 -0.95
N GLY A 72 0.34 7.40 -2.04
CA GLY A 72 -0.99 7.96 -2.18
C GLY A 72 -2.12 6.94 -2.34
N ALA A 73 -3.35 7.44 -2.28
CA ALA A 73 -4.56 6.64 -2.48
C ALA A 73 -4.75 6.22 -3.95
N ASP A 74 -4.01 6.78 -4.89
CA ASP A 74 -4.15 6.50 -6.33
C ASP A 74 -3.73 5.06 -6.69
N PHE A 75 -3.03 4.36 -5.78
CA PHE A 75 -2.74 2.93 -5.89
C PHE A 75 -3.93 2.02 -5.59
N THR A 76 -5.05 2.55 -5.06
CA THR A 76 -6.21 1.73 -4.65
C THR A 76 -6.68 0.76 -5.74
N PRO A 77 -6.82 1.14 -7.03
CA PRO A 77 -7.24 0.20 -8.06
C PRO A 77 -6.32 -1.02 -8.19
N PHE A 78 -5.00 -0.83 -8.07
CA PHE A 78 -4.05 -1.93 -8.08
C PHE A 78 -4.23 -2.84 -6.85
N ILE A 79 -4.46 -2.26 -5.67
CA ILE A 79 -4.65 -3.05 -4.44
C ILE A 79 -5.96 -3.82 -4.44
N LYS A 80 -7.02 -3.25 -5.03
CA LYS A 80 -8.27 -3.96 -5.25
C LYS A 80 -8.09 -5.17 -6.18
N ARG A 81 -7.21 -5.09 -7.18
CA ARG A 81 -6.86 -6.24 -8.04
C ARG A 81 -6.09 -7.31 -7.28
N VAL A 82 -5.12 -6.91 -6.44
CA VAL A 82 -4.42 -7.86 -5.55
C VAL A 82 -5.42 -8.58 -4.65
N PHE A 83 -6.33 -7.84 -4.02
CA PHE A 83 -7.40 -8.42 -3.21
C PHE A 83 -8.23 -9.43 -4.02
N LYS A 84 -8.77 -9.02 -5.18
CA LYS A 84 -9.67 -9.86 -5.98
C LYS A 84 -9.02 -11.09 -6.59
N HIS A 85 -7.76 -10.99 -7.02
CA HIS A 85 -7.15 -12.01 -7.88
C HIS A 85 -6.02 -12.80 -7.19
N SER A 86 -5.61 -12.43 -5.99
CA SER A 86 -4.48 -13.06 -5.32
C SER A 86 -4.75 -13.43 -3.86
N LEU A 87 -5.81 -12.89 -3.26
CA LEU A 87 -6.20 -13.22 -1.90
C LEU A 87 -7.46 -14.08 -1.88
N THR A 88 -7.60 -14.85 -0.82
CA THR A 88 -8.82 -15.57 -0.47
C THR A 88 -9.76 -14.65 0.33
N ASP A 89 -11.05 -15.00 0.38
CA ASP A 89 -12.09 -14.19 1.03
C ASP A 89 -11.93 -14.04 2.55
N ASP A 90 -10.97 -14.77 3.15
CA ASP A 90 -10.60 -14.68 4.56
C ASP A 90 -9.54 -13.58 4.85
N TYR A 91 -9.25 -12.70 3.87
CA TYR A 91 -8.38 -11.54 4.05
C TYR A 91 -9.13 -10.22 4.24
N LEU A 92 -8.56 -9.34 5.07
CA LEU A 92 -8.76 -7.90 5.02
C LEU A 92 -7.48 -7.21 4.57
N VAL A 93 -7.63 -6.18 3.75
CA VAL A 93 -6.49 -5.38 3.28
C VAL A 93 -6.56 -3.98 3.87
N ILE A 94 -5.46 -3.56 4.50
CA ILE A 94 -5.27 -2.24 5.10
C ILE A 94 -4.25 -1.48 4.24
N GLN A 95 -4.73 -0.69 3.28
CA GLN A 95 -3.84 0.19 2.51
C GLN A 95 -3.58 1.47 3.30
N LEU A 96 -2.35 1.62 3.79
CA LEU A 96 -1.92 2.87 4.40
C LEU A 96 -1.81 3.96 3.32
N ILE A 97 -2.10 5.20 3.70
CA ILE A 97 -1.88 6.38 2.85
C ILE A 97 -0.82 7.24 3.52
N ALA A 98 0.29 7.51 2.82
CA ALA A 98 1.43 8.20 3.38
C ALA A 98 1.05 9.59 3.94
N PRO A 99 1.34 9.87 5.21
CA PRO A 99 1.09 11.19 5.78
C PRO A 99 2.10 12.20 5.24
N ARG A 100 1.60 13.33 4.74
CA ARG A 100 2.42 14.50 4.42
C ARG A 100 2.54 15.39 5.65
N TRP A 101 3.65 15.29 6.37
CA TRP A 101 3.89 16.05 7.60
C TRP A 101 4.19 17.52 7.33
N ASN A 102 4.98 17.81 6.29
CA ASN A 102 5.33 19.16 5.86
C ASN A 102 5.47 19.23 4.32
N SER A 103 5.56 20.45 3.76
CA SER A 103 5.64 20.65 2.30
C SER A 103 6.95 20.18 1.67
N LYS A 104 8.04 20.10 2.44
CA LYS A 104 9.40 19.71 2.01
C LYS A 104 9.77 18.27 2.38
N GLN A 105 8.80 17.41 2.69
CA GLN A 105 9.07 16.02 3.03
C GLN A 105 9.58 15.26 1.79
N GLU A 106 10.77 14.68 1.90
CA GLU A 106 11.36 13.86 0.83
C GLU A 106 11.09 12.37 1.09
N ILE A 107 11.21 11.95 2.35
CA ILE A 107 10.91 10.57 2.77
C ILE A 107 9.39 10.37 2.77
N VAL A 108 8.91 9.49 1.90
CA VAL A 108 7.48 9.18 1.74
C VAL A 108 6.92 8.55 3.02
N TRP A 109 7.61 7.53 3.53
CA TRP A 109 7.26 6.80 4.74
C TRP A 109 8.32 7.02 5.83
N PRO A 110 8.27 8.15 6.54
CA PRO A 110 9.26 8.43 7.58
C PRO A 110 9.11 7.45 8.74
N THR A 111 10.24 6.93 9.22
CA THR A 111 10.31 5.95 10.30
C THR A 111 10.87 6.57 11.56
N LYS A 112 10.90 5.84 12.67
CA LYS A 112 11.55 6.32 13.91
C LYS A 112 13.03 6.64 13.70
N LYS A 113 13.71 5.87 12.85
CA LYS A 113 15.15 6.01 12.56
C LYS A 113 15.44 6.96 11.40
N SER A 114 14.48 7.15 10.49
CA SER A 114 14.55 8.10 9.38
C SER A 114 13.37 9.09 9.42
N PRO A 115 13.38 10.03 10.37
CA PRO A 115 12.25 10.94 10.58
C PRO A 115 12.22 12.07 9.54
N THR A 116 11.05 12.67 9.36
CA THR A 116 10.92 13.96 8.68
C THR A 116 10.49 15.06 9.65
N ARG A 117 10.75 16.32 9.30
CA ARG A 117 10.41 17.47 10.15
C ARG A 117 8.91 17.52 10.44
N GLY A 118 8.55 17.68 11.72
CA GLY A 118 7.15 17.79 12.15
C GLY A 118 6.37 16.47 12.11
N MET A 119 7.04 15.35 11.85
CA MET A 119 6.47 14.03 12.07
C MET A 119 6.12 13.88 13.55
N LYS A 120 4.87 13.48 13.82
CA LYS A 120 4.42 13.18 15.19
C LYS A 120 4.40 11.68 15.47
N ILE A 121 4.02 10.89 14.45
CA ILE A 121 3.83 9.45 14.56
C ILE A 121 4.65 8.80 13.44
N PRO A 122 5.62 7.92 13.77
CA PRO A 122 6.41 7.21 12.77
C PRO A 122 5.57 6.12 12.07
N THR A 123 6.01 5.66 10.90
CA THR A 123 5.25 4.71 10.09
C THR A 123 4.98 3.38 10.80
N GLU A 124 5.92 2.91 11.63
CA GLU A 124 5.79 1.71 12.46
C GLU A 124 4.58 1.80 13.40
N GLU A 125 4.45 2.93 14.11
CA GLU A 125 3.34 3.20 15.01
C GLU A 125 2.02 3.42 14.24
N PHE A 126 2.08 4.09 13.08
CA PHE A 126 0.91 4.27 12.22
C PHE A 126 0.35 2.91 11.76
N LEU A 127 1.20 2.01 11.29
CA LEU A 127 0.80 0.65 10.90
C LEU A 127 0.12 -0.07 12.08
N LYS A 128 0.76 -0.06 13.26
CA LYS A 128 0.21 -0.69 14.46
C LYS A 128 -1.18 -0.14 14.81
N LEU A 129 -1.33 1.18 14.82
CA LEU A 129 -2.61 1.83 15.11
C LEU A 129 -3.69 1.52 14.06
N ALA A 130 -3.33 1.39 12.79
CA ALA A 130 -4.28 1.00 11.74
C ALA A 130 -4.78 -0.44 11.92
N VAL A 131 -3.88 -1.38 12.24
CA VAL A 131 -4.26 -2.76 12.57
C VAL A 131 -5.15 -2.80 13.81
N GLN A 132 -4.84 -2.02 14.85
CA GLN A 132 -5.66 -1.92 16.06
C GLN A 132 -7.06 -1.34 15.80
N ASP A 133 -7.17 -0.28 14.99
CA ASP A 133 -8.46 0.31 14.63
C ASP A 133 -9.32 -0.71 13.86
N VAL A 134 -8.74 -1.48 12.94
CA VAL A 134 -9.46 -2.56 12.24
C VAL A 134 -9.83 -3.69 13.18
N ALA A 135 -8.96 -4.08 14.10
CA ALA A 135 -9.24 -5.10 15.12
C ALA A 135 -10.37 -4.71 16.09
N SER A 136 -10.66 -3.42 16.24
CA SER A 136 -11.83 -2.94 17.01
C SER A 136 -13.17 -3.14 16.27
N ARG A 137 -13.12 -3.44 14.97
CA ARG A 137 -14.28 -3.53 14.07
C ARG A 137 -14.50 -4.95 13.55
N ALA A 138 -13.46 -5.78 13.53
CA ALA A 138 -13.48 -7.15 13.03
C ALA A 138 -12.50 -8.03 13.81
N THR A 139 -12.82 -9.32 13.94
CA THR A 139 -11.89 -10.33 14.48
C THR A 139 -10.77 -10.55 13.47
N LEU A 140 -9.51 -10.36 13.90
CA LEU A 140 -8.32 -10.62 13.09
C LEU A 140 -7.57 -11.84 13.59
N ASP A 141 -7.08 -12.67 12.67
CA ASP A 141 -6.09 -13.71 12.97
C ASP A 141 -4.73 -13.01 13.20
N ARG A 142 -4.38 -12.86 14.48
CA ARG A 142 -3.15 -12.20 14.91
C ARG A 142 -1.88 -12.97 14.54
N THR A 143 -2.00 -14.24 14.15
CA THR A 143 -0.85 -15.03 13.67
C THR A 143 -0.56 -14.78 12.19
N ARG A 144 -1.47 -14.10 11.47
CA ARG A 144 -1.43 -13.87 10.03
C ARG A 144 -1.62 -12.39 9.68
N VAL A 145 -0.60 -11.59 9.98
CA VAL A 145 -0.55 -10.17 9.60
C VAL A 145 0.67 -9.95 8.74
N PHE A 146 0.46 -9.71 7.46
CA PHE A 146 1.52 -9.56 6.48
C PHE A 146 1.62 -8.11 6.03
N THR A 147 2.82 -7.66 5.70
CA THR A 147 3.01 -6.40 4.96
C THR A 147 3.32 -6.69 3.49
N LEU A 148 2.68 -5.98 2.57
CA LEU A 148 3.07 -5.87 1.17
C LEU A 148 3.56 -4.45 0.89
N ALA A 149 4.81 -4.33 0.50
CA ALA A 149 5.42 -3.03 0.21
C ALA A 149 6.26 -3.08 -1.06
N TRP A 150 6.37 -1.95 -1.74
CA TRP A 150 7.23 -1.81 -2.92
C TRP A 150 7.97 -0.49 -2.93
N SER A 151 9.18 -0.49 -3.49
CA SER A 151 10.00 0.73 -3.64
C SER A 151 10.09 1.52 -2.33
N SER A 152 9.63 2.79 -2.32
CA SER A 152 9.66 3.67 -1.16
C SER A 152 8.90 3.15 0.07
N GLY A 153 7.96 2.21 -0.08
CA GLY A 153 7.25 1.59 1.04
C GLY A 153 8.05 0.53 1.78
N GLY A 154 9.02 -0.11 1.13
CA GLY A 154 9.71 -1.27 1.71
C GLY A 154 10.62 -0.94 2.90
N PRO A 155 11.40 0.16 2.93
CA PRO A 155 12.19 0.51 4.13
C PRO A 155 11.32 0.66 5.38
N ALA A 156 10.13 1.24 5.22
CA ALA A 156 9.18 1.38 6.32
C ALA A 156 8.51 0.05 6.71
N ALA A 157 8.26 -0.85 5.75
CA ALA A 157 7.77 -2.19 6.05
C ALA A 157 8.81 -3.01 6.83
N TYR A 158 10.09 -2.94 6.47
CA TYR A 158 11.16 -3.57 7.26
C TYR A 158 11.20 -3.01 8.67
N ALA A 159 11.21 -1.68 8.82
CA ALA A 159 11.22 -1.02 10.12
C ALA A 159 10.00 -1.41 10.98
N ALA A 160 8.80 -1.45 10.40
CA ALA A 160 7.58 -1.86 11.09
C ALA A 160 7.59 -3.34 11.46
N SER A 161 8.12 -4.21 10.60
CA SER A 161 8.28 -5.64 10.92
C SER A 161 9.23 -5.86 12.10
N MET A 162 10.24 -5.01 12.27
CA MET A 162 11.21 -5.13 13.36
C MET A 162 10.92 -4.19 14.53
N SER A 163 9.75 -3.56 14.58
CA SER A 163 9.40 -2.65 15.67
C SER A 163 9.07 -3.43 16.96
N GLU A 164 9.16 -2.75 18.10
CA GLU A 164 8.58 -3.27 19.34
C GLU A 164 7.07 -3.46 19.20
N ASP A 165 6.57 -4.56 19.76
CA ASP A 165 5.15 -4.95 19.72
C ASP A 165 4.54 -4.94 18.31
N THR A 166 5.33 -5.27 17.29
CA THR A 166 4.82 -5.31 15.92
C THR A 166 3.67 -6.33 15.82
N PRO A 167 2.57 -5.99 15.12
CA PRO A 167 1.59 -6.99 14.76
C PRO A 167 2.06 -7.86 13.59
N VAL A 168 3.12 -7.47 12.86
CA VAL A 168 3.54 -8.10 11.60
C VAL A 168 4.20 -9.46 11.87
N THR A 169 3.71 -10.48 11.16
CA THR A 169 4.25 -11.85 11.20
C THR A 169 5.00 -12.23 9.91
N GLY A 170 4.88 -11.42 8.85
CA GLY A 170 5.76 -11.51 7.71
C GLY A 170 5.67 -10.34 6.73
N THR A 171 6.67 -10.21 5.87
CA THR A 171 6.83 -9.09 4.95
C THR A 171 7.17 -9.58 3.55
N LEU A 172 6.38 -9.16 2.56
CA LEU A 172 6.76 -9.17 1.15
C LEU A 172 7.20 -7.75 0.77
N ALA A 173 8.47 -7.61 0.39
CA ALA A 173 9.03 -6.35 -0.10
C ALA A 173 9.52 -6.52 -1.54
N ALA A 174 9.00 -5.69 -2.45
CA ALA A 174 9.32 -5.75 -3.87
C ALA A 174 10.09 -4.51 -4.35
N MET A 175 11.19 -4.70 -5.09
CA MET A 175 12.00 -3.64 -5.71
C MET A 175 12.28 -2.50 -4.72
N SER A 176 12.83 -2.84 -3.57
CA SER A 176 12.97 -1.93 -2.44
C SER A 176 14.34 -2.02 -1.82
N VAL A 177 14.89 -0.87 -1.43
CA VAL A 177 16.17 -0.75 -0.74
C VAL A 177 16.09 -1.42 0.63
N PHE A 178 17.03 -2.32 0.91
CA PHE A 178 17.23 -2.92 2.22
C PHE A 178 18.48 -2.32 2.88
N ASP A 179 18.29 -1.30 3.72
CA ASP A 179 19.37 -0.73 4.53
C ASP A 179 19.35 -1.32 5.94
N PHE A 180 20.21 -2.30 6.17
CA PHE A 180 20.28 -3.03 7.44
C PHE A 180 20.83 -2.19 8.61
N LYS A 181 21.48 -1.05 8.35
CA LYS A 181 22.17 -0.28 9.40
C LYS A 181 21.23 0.33 10.43
N ASP A 182 20.00 0.60 10.02
CA ASP A 182 18.96 1.20 10.85
C ASP A 182 17.93 0.19 11.37
N LEU A 183 18.17 -1.11 11.14
CA LEU A 183 17.26 -2.20 11.48
C LEU A 183 17.78 -3.04 12.65
N ASP A 184 16.86 -3.46 13.52
CA ASP A 184 17.12 -4.42 14.60
C ASP A 184 16.85 -5.85 14.10
N LEU A 185 17.85 -6.44 13.44
CA LEU A 185 17.70 -7.74 12.78
C LEU A 185 17.40 -8.89 13.75
N ASP A 186 17.73 -8.75 15.05
CA ASP A 186 17.40 -9.77 16.04
C ASP A 186 15.88 -9.93 16.19
N ARG A 187 15.12 -8.85 15.96
CA ARG A 187 13.65 -8.86 15.98
C ARG A 187 13.01 -9.45 14.74
N ALA A 188 13.78 -9.66 13.66
CA ALA A 188 13.31 -10.35 12.47
C ALA A 188 13.14 -11.87 12.70
N LYS A 189 13.72 -12.41 13.78
CA LYS A 189 13.69 -13.84 14.08
C LYS A 189 12.26 -14.34 14.25
N GLY A 190 11.91 -15.37 13.49
CA GLY A 190 10.59 -15.99 13.52
C GLY A 190 9.56 -15.33 12.60
N GLN A 191 9.92 -14.24 11.91
CA GLN A 191 9.10 -13.63 10.88
C GLN A 191 9.43 -14.20 9.50
N ALA A 192 8.43 -14.23 8.62
CA ALA A 192 8.63 -14.60 7.23
C ALA A 192 9.02 -13.38 6.38
N TYR A 193 10.01 -13.53 5.51
CA TYR A 193 10.37 -12.49 4.54
C TYR A 193 10.38 -13.05 3.12
N TYR A 194 9.77 -12.33 2.19
CA TYR A 194 9.87 -12.58 0.76
C TYR A 194 10.38 -11.30 0.08
N LEU A 195 11.62 -11.34 -0.40
CA LEU A 195 12.27 -10.20 -1.04
C LEU A 195 12.23 -10.41 -2.55
N LEU A 196 11.40 -9.63 -3.25
CA LEU A 196 11.28 -9.70 -4.70
C LEU A 196 12.11 -8.58 -5.32
N HIS A 197 13.32 -8.88 -5.78
CA HIS A 197 14.24 -7.88 -6.28
C HIS A 197 14.81 -8.29 -7.65
N SER A 198 14.83 -7.35 -8.61
CA SER A 198 15.44 -7.59 -9.92
C SER A 198 16.93 -7.32 -9.84
N GLU A 199 17.76 -8.23 -10.35
CA GLU A 199 19.22 -8.01 -10.47
C GLU A 199 19.57 -6.79 -11.34
N GLN A 200 18.62 -6.30 -12.13
CA GLN A 200 18.77 -5.16 -13.04
C GLN A 200 18.24 -3.85 -12.45
N ASP A 201 17.71 -3.85 -11.22
CA ASP A 201 17.23 -2.65 -10.57
C ASP A 201 18.43 -1.73 -10.26
N GLN A 202 18.46 -0.56 -10.91
CA GLN A 202 19.48 0.47 -10.69
C GLN A 202 18.95 1.62 -9.82
N VAL A 203 17.67 1.57 -9.42
CA VAL A 203 17.00 2.60 -8.62
C VAL A 203 17.05 2.22 -7.14
N CYS A 204 16.85 0.95 -6.83
CA CYS A 204 16.91 0.39 -5.48
C CYS A 204 18.02 -0.68 -5.39
N PRO A 205 19.31 -0.36 -5.58
CA PRO A 205 20.38 -1.35 -5.62
C PRO A 205 20.59 -2.10 -4.30
#